data_AF-A0A0H2Z969-F1
#
_entry.id   AF-A0A0H2Z969-F1
#
_cell.length_a   1.000
_cell.length_b   1.000
_cell.length_c   1.000
_cell.angle_alpha   90.00
_cell.angle_beta   90.00
_cell.angle_gamma   90.00
#
_symmetry.space_group_name_H-M   'P 1'
#
loop_
_entity.id
_entity.type
_entity.pdbx_description
1 polymer ?
#
loop_
_entity_poly.entity_id
_entity_poly.type
_entity_poly.pdbx_seq_one_letter_code
_entity_poly.pdbx_strand_id
1 'polypeptide(L)'
;MAYGPSELTGAVIALLEKRWVGVAEVQALLEPLPLADVARQIHFFRELKRLYRLLPVEVFGDDEQRQNLLNACQMALDLAIEREEEQQHGLG
;
A
#
# COMPACT_ATOMS: atom_id res chain seq x y z
N MET A 1 -1.07 4.46 21.78
CA MET A 1 -0.39 5.61 21.16
C MET A 1 -1.23 6.03 19.97
N ALA A 2 -1.47 7.33 19.78
CA ALA A 2 -2.14 7.81 18.58
C ALA A 2 -1.21 7.54 17.38
N TYR A 3 -1.70 6.89 16.34
CA TYR A 3 -0.92 6.73 15.12
C TYR A 3 -0.74 8.10 14.47
N GLY A 4 0.48 8.62 14.55
CA GLY A 4 0.82 9.94 14.05
C GLY A 4 1.42 9.88 12.64
N PRO A 5 1.70 11.06 12.06
CA PRO A 5 2.34 11.16 10.75
C PRO A 5 3.70 10.44 10.68
N SER A 6 4.48 10.48 11.76
CA SER A 6 5.81 9.88 11.81
C SER A 6 5.76 8.35 11.75
N GLU A 7 4.77 7.73 12.39
CA GLU A 7 4.55 6.28 12.36
C GLU A 7 4.15 5.80 10.96
N LEU A 8 3.31 6.57 10.26
CA LEU A 8 2.96 6.26 8.87
C LEU A 8 4.14 6.41 7.93
N THR A 9 4.85 7.52 8.02
CA THR A 9 6.05 7.73 7.19
C THR A 9 7.10 6.66 7.48
N GLY A 10 7.30 6.29 8.74
CA GLY A 10 8.19 5.20 9.13
C GLY A 10 7.78 3.86 8.53
N ALA A 11 6.48 3.52 8.55
CA ALA A 11 5.98 2.28 7.94
C ALA A 11 6.15 2.26 6.41
N VAL A 12 5.92 3.40 5.74
CA VAL A 12 6.16 3.56 4.30
C VAL A 12 7.65 3.42 3.96
N ILE A 13 8.54 4.01 4.76
CA ILE A 13 10.00 3.87 4.59
C ILE A 13 10.44 2.43 4.86
N ALA A 14 9.88 1.75 5.86
CA ALA A 14 10.21 0.38 6.17
C ALA A 14 9.90 -0.60 5.01
N LEU A 15 8.89 -0.31 4.19
CA LEU A 15 8.61 -1.09 2.99
C LEU A 15 9.63 -0.85 1.87
N LEU A 16 10.20 0.36 1.77
CA LEU A 16 11.29 0.66 0.82
C LEU A 16 12.56 -0.13 1.12
N GLU A 17 12.85 -0.38 2.39
CA GLU A 17 14.05 -1.11 2.82
C GLU A 17 13.92 -2.64 2.68
N LYS A 18 12.72 -3.16 2.48
CA LYS A 18 12.46 -4.60 2.36
C LYS A 18 12.70 -5.10 0.95
N ARG A 19 13.51 -6.17 0.82
CA ARG A 19 13.83 -6.78 -0.48
C ARG A 19 12.62 -7.43 -1.16
N TRP A 20 11.76 -8.07 -0.37
CA TRP A 20 10.57 -8.75 -0.86
C TRP A 20 9.37 -8.28 -0.04
N VAL A 21 8.57 -7.41 -0.64
CA VAL A 21 7.33 -6.89 -0.08
C VAL A 21 6.16 -7.71 -0.62
N GLY A 22 5.39 -8.28 0.29
CA GLY A 22 4.13 -8.95 -0.01
C GLY A 22 2.94 -7.99 0.05
N VAL A 23 1.85 -8.39 -0.60
CA VAL A 23 0.58 -7.63 -0.60
C VAL A 23 0.01 -7.42 0.81
N ALA A 24 0.17 -8.41 1.69
CA ALA A 24 -0.30 -8.34 3.08
C ALA A 24 0.42 -7.24 3.87
N GLU A 25 1.72 -7.02 3.60
CA GLU A 25 2.50 -5.98 4.28
C GLU A 25 2.10 -4.58 3.83
N VAL A 26 1.70 -4.43 2.57
CA VAL A 26 1.12 -3.18 2.06
C VAL A 26 -0.26 -2.94 2.69
N GLN A 27 -1.10 -3.97 2.78
CA GLN A 27 -2.41 -3.87 3.44
C GLN A 27 -2.31 -3.54 4.93
N ALA A 28 -1.28 -4.05 5.62
CA ALA A 28 -1.04 -3.77 7.03
C ALA A 28 -0.83 -2.27 7.34
N LEU A 29 -0.46 -1.45 6.34
CA LEU A 29 -0.39 0.00 6.50
C LEU A 29 -1.75 0.65 6.86
N LEU A 30 -2.85 -0.01 6.53
CA LEU A 30 -4.20 0.48 6.85
C LEU A 30 -4.64 0.15 8.27
N GLU A 31 -4.09 -0.89 8.91
CA GLU A 31 -4.49 -1.34 10.25
C GLU A 31 -4.54 -0.21 11.30
N PRO A 32 -3.54 0.68 11.37
CA PRO A 32 -3.56 1.76 12.35
C PRO A 32 -4.36 3.00 11.89
N LEU A 33 -4.83 3.02 10.64
CA LEU A 33 -5.57 4.14 10.05
C LEU A 33 -7.08 3.93 10.21
N PRO A 34 -7.86 4.97 10.56
CA PRO A 34 -9.32 4.88 10.65
C PRO A 34 -9.99 4.93 9.25
N LEU A 35 -9.54 4.06 8.34
CA LEU A 35 -10.04 3.96 6.96
C LEU A 35 -10.98 2.77 6.81
N ALA A 36 -12.20 2.91 7.33
CA ALA A 36 -13.22 1.86 7.27
C ALA A 36 -13.85 1.68 5.88
N ASP A 37 -13.88 2.75 5.08
CA ASP A 37 -14.51 2.77 3.76
C ASP A 37 -13.58 2.24 2.66
N VAL A 38 -14.03 1.24 1.90
CA VAL A 38 -13.24 0.57 0.85
C VAL A 38 -12.78 1.55 -0.23
N ALA A 39 -13.62 2.54 -0.60
CA ALA A 39 -13.26 3.54 -1.59
C ALA A 39 -12.06 4.41 -1.13
N ARG A 40 -11.98 4.72 0.17
CA ARG A 40 -10.82 5.42 0.75
C ARG A 40 -9.59 4.54 0.82
N GLN A 41 -9.74 3.24 1.04
CA GLN A 41 -8.63 2.28 1.00
C GLN A 41 -8.05 2.16 -0.41
N ILE A 42 -8.92 2.07 -1.44
CA ILE A 42 -8.53 2.10 -2.86
C ILE A 42 -7.75 3.39 -3.18
N HIS A 43 -8.27 4.55 -2.76
CA HIS A 43 -7.58 5.82 -2.95
C HIS A 43 -6.21 5.83 -2.25
N PHE A 44 -6.12 5.29 -1.03
CA PHE A 44 -4.86 5.20 -0.30
C PHE A 44 -3.81 4.38 -1.05
N PHE A 45 -4.14 3.15 -1.50
CA PHE A 45 -3.18 2.32 -2.23
C PHE A 45 -2.76 2.92 -3.56
N ARG A 46 -3.69 3.60 -4.25
CA ARG A 46 -3.40 4.33 -5.49
C ARG A 46 -2.36 5.43 -5.26
N GLU A 47 -2.57 6.26 -4.25
CA GLU A 47 -1.63 7.34 -3.93
C GLU A 47 -0.33 6.82 -3.34
N LEU A 48 -0.34 5.73 -2.58
CA LEU A 48 0.87 5.07 -2.08
C LEU A 48 1.75 4.56 -3.23
N LYS A 49 1.16 3.89 -4.22
CA LYS A 49 1.90 3.46 -5.42
C LYS A 49 2.46 4.65 -6.18
N ARG A 50 1.69 5.73 -6.31
CA ARG A 50 2.13 6.97 -6.96
C ARG A 50 3.32 7.58 -6.21
N LEU A 51 3.26 7.62 -4.87
CA LEU A 51 4.34 8.11 -4.03
C LEU A 51 5.63 7.35 -4.31
N TYR A 52 5.62 6.02 -4.27
CA TYR A 52 6.84 5.22 -4.57
C TYR A 52 7.35 5.43 -5.99
N ARG A 53 6.47 5.68 -6.98
CA ARG A 53 6.89 6.00 -8.35
C ARG A 53 7.61 7.34 -8.47
N LEU A 54 7.29 8.30 -7.60
CA LEU A 54 7.92 9.64 -7.59
C LEU A 54 9.28 9.65 -6.90
N LEU A 55 9.60 8.62 -6.12
CA LEU A 55 10.89 8.53 -5.45
C LEU A 55 12.03 8.27 -6.46
N PRO A 56 13.22 8.88 -6.25
CA PRO A 56 14.41 8.60 -7.05
C PRO A 56 14.77 7.11 -7.01
N VAL A 57 15.30 6.56 -8.10
CA VAL A 57 15.63 5.13 -8.16
C VAL A 57 16.73 4.74 -7.18
N GLU A 58 17.57 5.69 -6.80
CA GLU A 58 18.70 5.55 -5.88
C GLU A 58 18.29 5.29 -4.43
N VAL A 59 17.02 5.54 -4.08
CA VAL A 59 16.51 5.24 -2.73
C VAL A 59 16.09 3.77 -2.57
N PHE A 60 16.00 3.04 -3.67
CA PHE A 60 15.73 1.61 -3.67
C PHE A 60 17.07 0.85 -3.71
N GLY A 61 17.10 -0.37 -3.18
CA GLY A 61 18.31 -1.20 -3.21
C GLY A 61 18.68 -1.64 -4.62
N ASP A 62 17.70 -2.03 -5.44
CA ASP A 62 17.85 -2.33 -6.85
C ASP A 62 16.51 -2.21 -7.61
N ASP A 63 16.56 -2.33 -8.94
CA ASP A 63 15.38 -2.27 -9.81
C ASP A 63 14.38 -3.40 -9.53
N GLU A 64 14.85 -4.57 -9.10
CA GLU A 64 14.00 -5.73 -8.80
C GLU A 64 13.17 -5.47 -7.55
N GLN A 65 13.79 -4.99 -6.48
CA GLN A 65 13.12 -4.58 -5.24
C GLN A 65 12.11 -3.46 -5.51
N ARG A 66 12.50 -2.45 -6.29
CA ARG A 66 11.60 -1.36 -6.69
C ARG A 66 10.38 -1.92 -7.41
N GLN A 67 10.58 -2.80 -8.39
CA GLN A 67 9.50 -3.39 -9.16
C GLN A 67 8.62 -4.29 -8.28
N ASN A 68 9.21 -5.04 -7.36
CA ASN A 68 8.50 -5.87 -6.39
C ASN A 68 7.57 -5.03 -5.50
N LEU A 69 8.07 -3.92 -4.93
CA LEU A 69 7.26 -3.03 -4.11
C LEU A 69 6.10 -2.40 -4.90
N LEU A 70 6.36 -1.93 -6.14
CA LEU A 70 5.33 -1.37 -7.00
C LEU A 70 4.27 -2.40 -7.40
N ASN A 71 4.68 -3.66 -7.60
CA ASN A 71 3.76 -4.77 -7.87
C ASN A 71 2.93 -5.11 -6.64
N ALA A 72 3.52 -5.18 -5.44
CA ALA A 72 2.80 -5.41 -4.20
C ALA A 72 1.73 -4.33 -3.95
N CYS A 73 2.06 -3.06 -4.22
CA CYS A 73 1.10 -1.96 -4.15
C CYS A 73 -0.02 -2.09 -5.18
N GLN A 74 0.29 -2.55 -6.39
CA GLN A 74 -0.73 -2.80 -7.42
C GLN A 74 -1.66 -3.94 -6.99
N MET A 75 -1.12 -5.06 -6.50
CA MET A 75 -1.92 -6.17 -6.01
C MET A 75 -2.83 -5.75 -4.83
N ALA A 76 -2.33 -4.91 -3.92
CA ALA A 76 -3.14 -4.41 -2.81
C ALA A 76 -4.30 -3.53 -3.30
N LEU A 77 -4.06 -2.71 -4.33
CA LEU A 77 -5.06 -1.89 -4.99
C LEU A 77 -6.12 -2.77 -5.69
N ASP A 78 -5.68 -3.76 -6.47
CA ASP A 78 -6.58 -4.66 -7.21
C ASP A 78 -7.49 -5.44 -6.25
N LEU A 79 -6.94 -6.01 -5.17
CA LEU A 79 -7.73 -6.68 -4.13
C LEU A 79 -8.73 -5.76 -3.44
N ALA A 80 -8.40 -4.47 -3.27
CA ALA A 80 -9.32 -3.50 -2.68
C ALA A 80 -10.48 -3.17 -3.64
N ILE A 81 -10.21 -3.11 -4.94
CA ILE A 81 -11.23 -2.94 -5.99
C ILE A 81 -12.14 -4.16 -6.05
N GLU A 82 -11.57 -5.36 -6.06
CA GLU A 82 -12.35 -6.62 -6.04
C GLU A 82 -13.30 -6.68 -4.83
N ARG A 83 -12.82 -6.31 -3.64
CA ARG A 83 -13.66 -6.22 -2.43
C ARG A 83 -14.78 -5.17 -2.55
N GLU A 84 -14.52 -4.04 -3.19
CA GLU A 84 -15.56 -3.03 -3.44
C GLU A 84 -16.63 -3.56 -4.38
N GLU A 85 -16.23 -4.25 -5.45
CA GLU A 85 -17.13 -4.90 -6.40
C GLU A 85 -17.97 -5.98 -5.71
N GLU A 86 -17.37 -6.84 -4.88
CA GLU A 86 -18.07 -7.87 -4.10
C GLU A 86 -19.14 -7.27 -3.17
N GLN A 87 -18.83 -6.15 -2.51
CA GLN A 87 -19.77 -5.42 -1.64
C GLN A 87 -20.93 -4.81 -2.43
N GLN A 88 -20.67 -4.26 -3.62
CA GLN A 88 -21.70 -3.66 -4.47
C GLN A 88 -22.60 -4.71 -5.13
N HIS A 89 -22.07 -5.88 -5.45
CA HIS A 89 -22.80 -6.97 -6.10
C HIS A 89 -23.45 -7.95 -5.12
N GLY A 90 -23.28 -7.78 -3.81
CA GLY A 90 -23.92 -8.60 -2.79
C GLY A 90 -23.45 -10.06 -2.79
N LEU A 91 -22.21 -10.32 -3.22
CA LEU A 91 -21.60 -11.65 -3.25
C LEU A 91 -20.97 -12.05 -1.90
N GLY A 92 -21.39 -11.43 -0.80
CA GLY A 92 -20.89 -11.67 0.56
C GLY A 92 -21.64 -12.77 1.31
#